data_AF-A0A2G1UI12-F1
#
_entry.id   AF-A0A2G1UI12-F1
#
_cell.length_a   1.000
_cell.length_b   1.000
_cell.length_c   1.000
_cell.angle_alpha   90.00
_cell.angle_beta   90.00
_cell.angle_gamma   90.00
#
_symmetry.space_group_name_H-M   'P 1'
#
loop_
_entity.id
_entity.type
_entity.pdbx_description
1 polymer ?
#
loop_
_entity_poly.entity_id
_entity_poly.type
_entity_poly.pdbx_seq_one_letter_code
_entity_poly.pdbx_strand_id
1 'polypeptide(L)'
;MAAELEIKLSLEPADLEQALAWLLKQPGTREGKRRQLINCYYDTASADLNRQQIALRVRDAGDRFIQTLKTRGEFVDGAHLRQEWEWPVPGAALDVALLADTPVGQGVDLAALQPVFETNFERRVVMIDDGETVIECAIDCGEIVAGDRRCPLNEVEFELKSGDGGRLLHWARALAEQVPVFLNLVSKAEQGYFLAGVHAPGQDTVVGQAETLDVNRFLYLLSVAWLTGKSLTVSASQLREVAAKAGQAGEAELFGDVARALGAGQPVRQLLAARDLGRLQLAIAGR
;
A
#
# COMPACT_ATOMS: atom_id res chain seq x y z
N MET A 1 15.06 -12.43 8.79
CA MET A 1 14.26 -11.24 9.14
C MET A 1 14.97 -10.02 8.57
N ALA A 2 14.29 -9.28 7.72
CA ALA A 2 14.73 -7.98 7.22
C ALA A 2 13.66 -6.94 7.56
N ALA A 3 14.05 -5.67 7.65
CA ALA A 3 13.13 -4.55 7.69
C ALA A 3 12.92 -4.02 6.26
N GLU A 4 11.67 -3.89 5.85
CA GLU A 4 11.26 -3.39 4.54
C GLU A 4 10.72 -1.96 4.73
N LEU A 5 11.19 -1.00 3.92
CA LEU A 5 10.69 0.40 3.90
C LEU A 5 10.20 0.75 2.50
N GLU A 6 8.89 0.99 2.34
CA GLU A 6 8.27 1.24 1.02
C GLU A 6 7.22 2.36 1.02
N ILE A 7 7.11 3.12 -0.08
CA ILE A 7 5.96 3.98 -0.38
C ILE A 7 5.08 3.29 -1.43
N LYS A 8 3.77 3.25 -1.19
CA LYS A 8 2.78 2.62 -2.10
C LYS A 8 1.82 3.66 -2.66
N LEU A 9 1.75 3.73 -3.99
CA LEU A 9 0.86 4.63 -4.71
C LEU A 9 -0.12 3.82 -5.56
N SER A 10 -1.43 3.96 -5.35
CA SER A 10 -2.44 3.45 -6.29
C SER A 10 -2.62 4.45 -7.44
N LEU A 11 -2.76 3.93 -8.66
CA LEU A 11 -2.96 4.71 -9.88
C LEU A 11 -4.15 4.14 -10.67
N GLU A 12 -4.75 4.97 -11.53
CA GLU A 12 -5.65 4.45 -12.56
C GLU A 12 -4.83 3.74 -13.66
N PRO A 13 -5.39 2.73 -14.35
CA PRO A 13 -4.67 1.97 -15.37
C PRO A 13 -4.01 2.85 -16.45
N ALA A 14 -4.67 3.94 -16.85
CA ALA A 14 -4.16 4.85 -17.87
C ALA A 14 -2.88 5.59 -17.43
N ASP A 15 -2.72 5.81 -16.13
CA ASP A 15 -1.61 6.59 -15.56
C ASP A 15 -0.36 5.75 -15.32
N LEU A 16 -0.47 4.41 -15.23
CA LEU A 16 0.67 3.51 -15.01
C LEU A 16 1.70 3.57 -16.14
N GLU A 17 1.27 3.61 -17.40
CA GLU A 17 2.20 3.70 -18.54
C GLU A 17 2.91 5.05 -18.56
N GLN A 18 2.21 6.13 -18.22
CA GLN A 18 2.82 7.46 -18.12
C GLN A 18 3.81 7.52 -16.96
N ALA A 19 3.51 6.89 -15.82
CA ALA A 19 4.42 6.77 -14.68
C ALA A 19 5.71 6.03 -15.08
N LEU A 20 5.58 4.87 -15.70
CA LEU A 20 6.74 4.09 -16.17
C LEU A 20 7.57 4.86 -17.20
N ALA A 21 6.92 5.47 -18.19
CA ALA A 21 7.59 6.23 -19.23
C ALA A 21 8.32 7.47 -18.68
N TRP A 22 7.79 8.10 -17.63
CA TRP A 22 8.48 9.19 -16.94
C TRP A 22 9.67 8.67 -16.14
N LEU A 23 9.50 7.60 -15.34
CA LEU A 23 10.55 7.00 -14.53
C LEU A 23 11.77 6.62 -15.38
N LEU A 24 11.57 5.91 -16.49
CA LEU A 24 12.64 5.46 -17.39
C LEU A 24 13.42 6.60 -18.08
N LYS A 25 12.88 7.83 -18.08
CA LYS A 25 13.56 9.01 -18.62
C LYS A 25 14.41 9.73 -17.59
N GLN A 26 14.30 9.38 -16.30
CA GLN A 26 15.03 10.08 -15.25
C GLN A 26 16.50 9.63 -15.20
N PRO A 27 17.44 10.54 -14.90
CA PRO A 27 18.84 10.17 -14.68
C PRO A 27 18.98 9.12 -13.57
N GLY A 28 19.95 8.21 -13.72
CA GLY A 28 20.21 7.18 -12.71
C GLY A 28 19.18 6.04 -12.70
N THR A 29 18.21 6.04 -13.62
CA THR A 29 17.22 4.96 -13.73
C THR A 29 17.62 3.93 -14.77
N ARG A 30 17.27 2.67 -14.53
CA ARG A 30 17.43 1.57 -15.49
C ARG A 30 16.24 0.64 -15.45
N GLU A 31 15.81 0.20 -16.63
CA GLU A 31 14.77 -0.81 -16.74
C GLU A 31 15.27 -2.13 -16.12
N GLY A 32 14.43 -2.70 -15.27
CA GLY A 32 14.65 -3.96 -14.58
C GLY A 32 13.91 -5.12 -15.27
N LYS A 33 13.59 -6.13 -14.48
CA LYS A 33 12.89 -7.32 -14.97
C LYS A 33 11.38 -7.06 -15.05
N ARG A 34 10.76 -7.68 -16.05
CA ARG A 34 9.31 -7.93 -16.11
C ARG A 34 9.02 -9.33 -15.60
N ARG A 35 7.98 -9.49 -14.77
CA ARG A 35 7.60 -10.76 -14.14
C ARG A 35 6.09 -10.87 -14.05
N GLN A 36 5.57 -12.05 -14.35
CA GLN A 36 4.21 -12.43 -13.96
C GLN A 36 4.27 -13.04 -12.58
N LEU A 37 3.48 -12.50 -11.65
CA LEU A 37 3.46 -12.90 -10.25
C LEU A 37 2.04 -13.34 -9.87
N ILE A 38 1.92 -14.59 -9.40
CA ILE A 38 0.70 -15.14 -8.82
C ILE A 38 0.99 -15.33 -7.34
N ASN A 39 0.16 -14.75 -6.47
CA ASN A 39 0.37 -14.83 -5.03
C ASN A 39 -0.88 -15.40 -4.39
N CYS A 40 -0.79 -16.61 -3.83
CA CYS A 40 -1.86 -17.20 -3.03
C CYS A 40 -1.69 -16.80 -1.57
N TYR A 41 -2.69 -16.13 -1.00
CA TYR A 41 -2.71 -15.73 0.40
C TYR A 41 -3.45 -16.76 1.26
N TYR A 42 -2.91 -17.02 2.45
CA TYR A 42 -3.41 -18.02 3.38
C TYR A 42 -3.84 -17.37 4.70
N ASP A 43 -4.93 -17.87 5.28
CA ASP A 43 -5.40 -17.54 6.62
C ASP A 43 -6.32 -18.66 7.14
N THR A 44 -6.72 -18.60 8.41
CA THR A 44 -7.75 -19.49 8.94
C THR A 44 -9.14 -19.04 8.50
N ALA A 45 -10.15 -19.91 8.60
CA ALA A 45 -11.55 -19.53 8.37
C ALA A 45 -12.02 -18.36 9.27
N SER A 46 -11.36 -18.19 10.41
CA SER A 46 -11.62 -17.10 11.35
C SER A 46 -10.77 -15.87 11.07
N ALA A 47 -9.89 -15.83 10.08
CA ALA A 47 -8.99 -14.71 9.79
C ALA A 47 -8.02 -14.37 10.94
N ASP A 48 -7.45 -15.39 11.58
CA ASP A 48 -6.56 -15.24 12.72
C ASP A 48 -5.29 -14.45 12.38
N LEU A 49 -4.71 -14.63 11.19
CA LEU A 49 -3.54 -13.87 10.74
C LEU A 49 -3.91 -12.42 10.47
N ASN A 50 -4.98 -12.17 9.71
CA ASN A 50 -5.40 -10.81 9.41
C ASN A 50 -5.78 -10.01 10.67
N ARG A 51 -6.40 -10.64 11.69
CA ARG A 51 -6.65 -10.00 12.99
C ARG A 51 -5.39 -9.56 13.71
N GLN A 52 -4.31 -10.29 13.51
CA GLN A 52 -2.97 -9.95 14.02
C GLN A 52 -2.19 -9.04 13.05
N GLN A 53 -2.83 -8.59 11.97
CA GLN A 53 -2.24 -7.79 10.89
C GLN A 53 -1.02 -8.49 10.26
N ILE A 54 -1.12 -9.82 10.12
CA ILE A 54 -0.13 -10.68 9.49
C ILE A 54 -0.63 -11.09 8.11
N ALA A 55 0.25 -11.04 7.12
CA ALA A 55 0.00 -11.55 5.78
C ALA A 55 0.95 -12.71 5.47
N LEU A 56 0.39 -13.85 5.11
CA LEU A 56 1.10 -15.04 4.69
C LEU A 56 0.73 -15.38 3.25
N ARG A 57 1.74 -15.56 2.40
CA ARG A 57 1.52 -15.94 0.99
C ARG A 57 2.55 -16.93 0.49
N VAL A 58 2.17 -17.66 -0.56
CA VAL A 58 3.12 -18.31 -1.48
C VAL A 58 3.00 -17.62 -2.83
N ARG A 59 4.14 -17.16 -3.35
CA ARG A 59 4.26 -16.48 -4.64
C ARG A 59 4.88 -17.44 -5.66
N ASP A 60 4.21 -17.61 -6.78
CA ASP A 60 4.81 -18.10 -8.03
C ASP A 60 5.43 -16.92 -8.78
N ALA A 61 6.75 -16.97 -9.00
CA ALA A 61 7.51 -15.99 -9.78
C ALA A 61 7.93 -16.52 -11.16
N GLY A 62 7.33 -17.63 -11.60
CA GLY A 62 7.59 -18.34 -12.85
C GLY A 62 8.78 -19.30 -12.79
N ASP A 63 9.93 -18.83 -12.25
CA ASP A 63 11.14 -19.64 -12.12
C ASP A 63 11.33 -20.27 -10.73
N ARG A 64 10.57 -19.80 -9.74
CA ARG A 64 10.64 -20.25 -8.34
C ARG A 64 9.37 -19.92 -7.57
N PHE A 65 9.19 -20.61 -6.45
CA PHE A 65 8.18 -20.27 -5.46
C PHE A 65 8.82 -19.69 -4.20
N ILE A 66 8.16 -18.69 -3.63
CA ILE A 66 8.62 -17.99 -2.42
C ILE A 66 7.47 -17.92 -1.42
N GLN A 67 7.67 -18.45 -0.23
CA GLN A 67 6.79 -18.21 0.90
C GLN A 67 7.21 -16.93 1.61
N THR A 68 6.27 -16.04 1.85
CA THR A 68 6.52 -14.76 2.52
C THR A 68 5.57 -14.60 3.70
N LEU A 69 6.13 -14.24 4.86
CA LEU A 69 5.39 -13.77 6.02
C LEU A 69 5.73 -12.31 6.29
N LYS A 70 4.73 -11.43 6.28
CA LYS A 70 4.86 -10.02 6.69
C LYS A 70 4.01 -9.77 7.93
N THR A 71 4.57 -9.14 8.96
CA THR A 71 3.82 -8.78 10.17
C THR A 71 3.24 -7.37 10.06
N ARG A 72 2.52 -6.96 11.12
CA ARG A 72 2.16 -5.56 11.33
C ARG A 72 3.38 -4.68 11.17
N GLY A 73 3.22 -3.62 10.38
CA GLY A 73 4.18 -2.54 10.24
C GLY A 73 3.77 -1.27 10.97
N GLU A 74 4.67 -0.30 10.91
CA GLU A 74 4.43 1.09 11.27
C GLU A 74 4.43 1.94 9.99
N PHE A 75 3.71 3.06 10.03
CA PHE A 75 3.76 4.05 8.97
C PHE A 75 4.61 5.22 9.43
N VAL A 76 5.78 5.38 8.82
CA VAL A 76 6.80 6.36 9.22
C VAL A 76 7.25 7.13 7.98
N ASP A 77 7.18 8.46 8.05
CA ASP A 77 7.64 9.37 7.00
C ASP A 77 7.06 9.09 5.59
N GLY A 78 5.80 8.66 5.54
CA GLY A 78 5.12 8.34 4.29
C GLY A 78 5.32 6.91 3.79
N ALA A 79 6.13 6.11 4.48
CA ALA A 79 6.46 4.75 4.10
C ALA A 79 5.98 3.70 5.11
N HIS A 80 5.73 2.49 4.62
CA HIS A 80 5.46 1.30 5.43
C HIS A 80 6.78 0.69 5.88
N LEU A 81 6.95 0.51 7.20
CA LEU A 81 8.07 -0.18 7.82
C LEU A 81 7.58 -1.45 8.51
N ARG A 82 8.02 -2.64 8.09
CA ARG A 82 7.58 -3.92 8.70
C ARG A 82 8.66 -4.99 8.69
N GLN A 83 8.47 -6.01 9.53
CA GLN A 83 9.29 -7.21 9.51
C GLN A 83 8.80 -8.17 8.44
N GLU A 84 9.76 -8.73 7.71
CA GLU A 84 9.51 -9.73 6.68
C GLU A 84 10.43 -10.94 6.81
N TRP A 85 9.85 -12.09 6.51
CA TRP A 85 10.54 -13.34 6.27
C TRP A 85 10.18 -13.87 4.89
N GLU A 86 11.20 -14.26 4.13
CA GLU A 86 11.05 -14.90 2.83
C GLU A 86 11.83 -16.21 2.81
N TRP A 87 11.19 -17.26 2.28
CA TRP A 87 11.81 -18.56 2.12
C TRP A 87 11.54 -19.10 0.71
N PRO A 88 12.57 -19.60 -0.01
CA PRO A 88 12.32 -20.38 -1.20
C PRO A 88 11.61 -21.69 -0.81
N VAL A 89 10.55 -22.04 -1.55
CA VAL A 89 9.79 -23.28 -1.35
C VAL A 89 9.75 -24.08 -2.66
N PRO A 90 9.61 -25.41 -2.63
CA PRO A 90 9.72 -26.24 -3.84
C PRO A 90 8.51 -26.14 -4.79
N GLY A 91 7.40 -25.54 -4.35
CA GLY A 91 6.17 -25.45 -5.13
C GLY A 91 5.15 -24.48 -4.53
N ALA A 92 3.93 -24.48 -5.08
CA ALA A 92 2.86 -23.58 -4.67
C ALA A 92 2.26 -23.88 -3.28
N ALA A 93 2.62 -25.00 -2.66
CA ALA A 93 2.08 -25.39 -1.35
C ALA A 93 2.79 -24.61 -0.22
N LEU A 94 1.99 -24.20 0.78
CA LEU A 94 2.49 -23.61 2.01
C LEU A 94 3.32 -24.63 2.80
N ASP A 95 4.53 -24.25 3.21
CA ASP A 95 5.35 -25.01 4.14
C ASP A 95 5.17 -24.45 5.56
N VAL A 96 4.30 -25.11 6.32
CA VAL A 96 3.95 -24.73 7.70
C VAL A 96 5.11 -24.89 8.67
N ALA A 97 6.11 -25.74 8.38
CA ALA A 97 7.25 -25.94 9.28
C ALA A 97 8.11 -24.67 9.39
N LEU A 98 8.15 -23.87 8.32
CA LEU A 98 8.87 -22.59 8.29
C LEU A 98 8.26 -21.52 9.21
N LEU A 99 7.02 -21.73 9.68
CA LEU A 99 6.30 -20.76 10.52
C LEU A 99 6.56 -20.94 12.01
N ALA A 100 7.17 -22.07 12.43
CA ALA A 100 7.33 -22.43 13.84
C ALA A 100 8.10 -21.37 14.65
N ASP A 101 9.16 -20.80 14.07
CA ASP A 101 10.02 -19.78 14.72
C ASP A 101 9.62 -18.34 14.36
N THR A 102 8.36 -18.13 13.99
CA THR A 102 7.81 -16.82 13.61
C THR A 102 6.71 -16.39 14.59
N PRO A 103 6.27 -15.13 14.57
CA PRO A 103 5.15 -14.68 15.40
C PRO A 103 3.86 -15.51 15.23
N VAL A 104 3.69 -16.21 14.10
CA VAL A 104 2.52 -17.06 13.84
C VAL A 104 2.56 -18.37 14.64
N GLY A 105 3.75 -18.94 14.87
CA GLY A 105 3.92 -20.28 15.43
C GLY A 105 3.38 -20.48 16.85
N GLN A 106 3.09 -19.39 17.58
CA GLN A 106 2.62 -19.44 18.97
C GLN A 106 1.15 -19.04 19.16
N GLY A 107 0.45 -18.62 18.10
CA GLY A 107 -0.87 -17.97 18.24
C GLY A 107 -1.91 -18.32 17.19
N VAL A 108 -1.57 -19.17 16.20
CA VAL A 108 -2.48 -19.58 15.13
C VAL A 108 -2.43 -21.09 14.96
N ASP A 109 -3.58 -21.71 14.78
CA ASP A 109 -3.66 -23.12 14.37
C ASP A 109 -3.20 -23.25 12.91
N LEU A 110 -1.92 -23.63 12.75
CA LEU A 110 -1.30 -23.79 11.43
C LEU A 110 -2.02 -24.84 10.56
N ALA A 111 -2.69 -25.81 11.17
CA ALA A 111 -3.44 -26.84 10.44
C ALA A 111 -4.77 -26.31 9.87
N ALA A 112 -5.26 -25.17 10.37
CA ALA A 112 -6.47 -24.51 9.90
C ALA A 112 -6.22 -23.50 8.77
N LEU A 113 -4.96 -23.30 8.35
CA LEU A 113 -4.61 -22.38 7.27
C LEU A 113 -5.10 -22.91 5.91
N GLN A 114 -5.77 -22.05 5.16
CA GLN A 114 -6.30 -22.35 3.84
C GLN A 114 -6.14 -21.15 2.89
N PRO A 115 -6.12 -21.37 1.56
CA PRO A 115 -6.17 -20.30 0.58
C PRO A 115 -7.40 -19.40 0.79
N VAL A 116 -7.22 -18.08 0.70
CA VAL A 116 -8.30 -17.09 0.86
C VAL A 116 -8.56 -16.32 -0.42
N PHE A 117 -7.49 -15.78 -1.01
CA PHE A 117 -7.54 -14.99 -2.24
C PHE A 117 -6.17 -15.04 -2.94
N GLU A 118 -6.16 -14.59 -4.19
CA GLU A 118 -4.95 -14.42 -4.97
C GLU A 118 -4.74 -12.97 -5.38
N THR A 119 -3.48 -12.57 -5.58
CA THR A 119 -3.13 -11.35 -6.32
C THR A 119 -2.30 -11.75 -7.53
N ASN A 120 -2.82 -11.45 -8.72
CA ASN A 120 -2.33 -11.92 -10.01
C ASN A 120 -2.00 -10.70 -10.87
N PHE A 121 -0.72 -10.41 -11.03
CA PHE A 121 -0.29 -9.18 -11.70
C PHE A 121 1.05 -9.32 -12.39
N GLU A 122 1.24 -8.45 -13.37
CA GLU A 122 2.53 -8.22 -13.96
C GLU A 122 3.27 -7.13 -13.19
N ARG A 123 4.49 -7.42 -12.76
CA ARG A 123 5.43 -6.46 -12.20
C ARG A 123 6.45 -6.05 -13.25
N ARG A 124 6.58 -4.74 -13.48
CA ARG A 124 7.71 -4.13 -14.19
C ARG A 124 8.57 -3.39 -13.19
N VAL A 125 9.88 -3.63 -13.21
CA VAL A 125 10.82 -2.99 -12.28
C VAL A 125 11.57 -1.86 -12.99
N VAL A 126 11.73 -0.73 -12.31
CA VAL A 126 12.72 0.30 -12.62
C VAL A 126 13.64 0.42 -11.41
N MET A 127 14.93 0.22 -11.61
CA MET A 127 15.92 0.48 -10.56
C MET A 127 16.36 1.91 -10.66
N ILE A 128 16.35 2.62 -9.53
CA ILE A 128 16.76 4.00 -9.40
C ILE A 128 18.01 4.02 -8.53
N ASP A 129 19.09 4.56 -9.07
CA ASP A 129 20.33 4.83 -8.36
C ASP A 129 20.68 6.31 -8.59
N ASP A 130 20.43 7.13 -7.57
CA ASP A 130 20.73 8.57 -7.62
C ASP A 130 22.12 8.91 -7.06
N GLY A 131 22.96 7.89 -6.85
CA GLY A 131 24.33 8.00 -6.34
C GLY A 131 24.45 7.88 -4.82
N GLU A 132 23.38 8.19 -4.08
CA GLU A 132 23.34 8.08 -2.60
C GLU A 132 22.41 6.97 -2.14
N THR A 133 21.32 6.75 -2.87
CA THR A 133 20.27 5.79 -2.53
C THR A 133 19.92 4.91 -3.72
N VAL A 134 19.73 3.61 -3.44
CA VAL A 134 19.21 2.64 -4.39
C VAL A 134 17.77 2.30 -4.04
N ILE A 135 16.86 2.50 -4.98
CA ILE A 135 15.43 2.27 -4.85
C ILE A 135 14.99 1.28 -5.94
N GLU A 136 14.24 0.25 -5.54
CA GLU A 136 13.48 -0.56 -6.49
C GLU A 136 12.10 0.06 -6.65
N CYS A 137 11.77 0.52 -7.85
CA CYS A 137 10.44 0.97 -8.20
C CYS A 137 9.71 -0.15 -8.93
N ALA A 138 8.65 -0.69 -8.32
CA ALA A 138 7.82 -1.74 -8.88
C ALA A 138 6.50 -1.15 -9.40
N ILE A 139 6.21 -1.38 -10.67
CA ILE A 139 4.96 -1.01 -11.33
C ILE A 139 4.15 -2.30 -11.51
N ASP A 140 3.09 -2.46 -10.72
CA ASP A 140 2.22 -3.64 -10.76
C ASP A 140 0.91 -3.33 -11.48
N CYS A 141 0.52 -4.22 -12.39
CA CYS A 141 -0.75 -4.15 -13.11
C CYS A 141 -1.39 -5.55 -13.20
N GLY A 142 -2.61 -5.68 -12.69
CA GLY A 142 -3.34 -6.93 -12.71
C GLY A 142 -4.62 -6.88 -11.88
N GLU A 143 -4.89 -7.94 -11.14
CA GLU A 143 -6.11 -8.09 -10.35
C GLU A 143 -5.90 -8.85 -9.03
N ILE A 144 -6.82 -8.63 -8.10
CA ILE A 144 -7.02 -9.46 -6.91
C ILE A 144 -8.25 -10.32 -7.17
N VAL A 145 -8.17 -11.61 -6.82
CA VAL A 145 -9.22 -12.60 -7.07
C VAL A 145 -9.58 -13.30 -5.76
N ALA A 146 -10.85 -13.27 -5.37
CA ALA A 146 -11.37 -13.95 -4.18
C ALA A 146 -12.67 -14.69 -4.51
N GLY A 147 -12.56 -15.99 -4.81
CA GLY A 147 -13.65 -16.76 -5.40
C GLY A 147 -14.08 -16.16 -6.75
N ASP A 148 -15.36 -15.86 -6.91
CA ASP A 148 -15.90 -15.24 -8.14
C ASP A 148 -15.72 -13.71 -8.19
N ARG A 149 -15.21 -13.09 -7.12
CA ARG A 149 -15.00 -11.64 -7.04
C ARG A 149 -13.61 -11.26 -7.52
N ARG A 150 -13.54 -10.14 -8.24
CA ARG A 150 -12.30 -9.59 -8.79
C ARG A 150 -12.26 -8.09 -8.58
N CYS A 151 -11.08 -7.53 -8.31
CA CYS A 151 -10.86 -6.10 -8.40
C CYS A 151 -9.52 -5.76 -9.07
N PRO A 152 -9.44 -4.67 -9.84
CA PRO A 152 -8.18 -4.22 -10.43
C PRO A 152 -7.11 -3.92 -9.37
N LEU A 153 -5.87 -4.22 -9.70
CA LEU A 153 -4.67 -3.90 -8.92
C LEU A 153 -3.71 -3.12 -9.82
N ASN A 154 -3.52 -1.84 -9.50
CA ASN A 154 -2.69 -0.92 -10.25
C ASN A 154 -1.94 -0.05 -9.25
N GLU A 155 -0.63 -0.25 -9.14
CA GLU A 155 0.16 0.49 -8.15
C GLU A 155 1.62 0.65 -8.57
N VAL A 156 2.23 1.69 -8.00
CA VAL A 156 3.66 1.94 -8.03
C VAL A 156 4.18 1.87 -6.59
N GLU A 157 5.11 0.96 -6.33
CA GLU A 157 5.80 0.81 -5.04
C GLU A 157 7.24 1.32 -5.19
N PHE A 158 7.68 2.19 -4.27
CA PHE A 158 9.09 2.59 -4.14
C PHE A 158 9.66 1.92 -2.89
N GLU A 159 10.55 0.95 -3.05
CA GLU A 159 11.17 0.20 -1.95
C GLU A 159 12.65 0.59 -1.79
N LEU A 160 13.05 0.94 -0.57
CA LEU A 160 14.44 1.26 -0.26
C LEU A 160 15.29 -0.03 -0.28
N LYS A 161 16.31 -0.08 -1.12
CA LYS A 161 17.29 -1.19 -1.12
C LYS A 161 18.54 -0.86 -0.31
N SER A 162 19.00 0.40 -0.38
CA SER A 162 20.11 0.92 0.43
C SER A 162 20.15 2.44 0.37
N GLY A 163 20.69 3.10 1.41
CA GLY A 163 20.88 4.55 1.45
C GLY A 163 19.86 5.25 2.36
N ASP A 164 19.52 6.50 2.05
CA ASP A 164 18.59 7.32 2.82
C ASP A 164 17.12 7.09 2.42
N GLY A 165 16.30 6.69 3.39
CA GLY A 165 14.85 6.50 3.22
C GLY A 165 14.09 7.78 2.89
N GLY A 166 14.61 8.96 3.21
CA GLY A 166 14.02 10.25 2.82
C GLY A 166 13.90 10.43 1.30
N ARG A 167 14.72 9.71 0.53
CA ARG A 167 14.68 9.74 -0.94
C ARG A 167 13.43 9.06 -1.52
N LEU A 168 12.77 8.15 -0.79
CA LEU A 168 11.53 7.54 -1.26
C LEU A 168 10.44 8.60 -1.49
N LEU A 169 10.25 9.50 -0.53
CA LEU A 169 9.23 10.53 -0.61
C LEU A 169 9.58 11.57 -1.69
N HIS A 170 10.87 11.84 -1.91
CA HIS A 170 11.34 12.68 -3.01
C HIS A 170 10.87 12.14 -4.38
N TRP A 171 11.12 10.85 -4.65
CA TRP A 171 10.71 10.21 -5.90
C TRP A 171 9.19 10.09 -6.03
N ALA A 172 8.48 9.74 -4.95
CA ALA A 172 7.03 9.68 -4.95
C ALA A 172 6.39 11.04 -5.25
N ARG A 173 6.90 12.14 -4.65
CA ARG A 173 6.45 13.51 -4.94
C ARG A 173 6.72 13.90 -6.39
N ALA A 174 7.92 13.61 -6.89
CA ALA A 174 8.27 13.90 -8.28
C ALA A 174 7.35 13.18 -9.27
N LEU A 175 6.96 11.93 -8.98
CA LEU A 175 6.00 11.18 -9.78
C LEU A 175 4.58 11.79 -9.70
N ALA A 176 4.14 12.22 -8.51
CA ALA A 176 2.83 12.85 -8.29
C ALA A 176 2.66 14.18 -9.04
N GLU A 177 3.76 14.85 -9.41
CA GLU A 177 3.72 16.01 -10.30
C GLU A 177 3.43 15.63 -11.76
N GLN A 178 3.57 14.37 -12.16
CA GLN A 178 3.44 13.93 -13.55
C GLN A 178 2.11 13.24 -13.82
N VAL A 179 1.64 12.45 -12.85
CA VAL A 179 0.43 11.63 -12.97
C VAL A 179 -0.38 11.70 -11.68
N PRO A 180 -1.71 11.55 -11.74
CA PRO A 180 -2.51 11.33 -10.55
C PRO A 180 -2.05 10.07 -9.81
N VAL A 181 -1.86 10.21 -8.50
CA VAL A 181 -1.48 9.11 -7.60
C VAL A 181 -2.30 9.18 -6.33
N PHE A 182 -2.42 8.04 -5.65
CA PHE A 182 -3.04 7.96 -4.33
C PHE A 182 -2.08 7.27 -3.37
N LEU A 183 -1.61 7.99 -2.35
CA LEU A 183 -0.81 7.38 -1.29
C LEU A 183 -1.69 6.42 -0.49
N ASN A 184 -1.44 5.12 -0.65
CA ASN A 184 -2.33 4.08 -0.14
C ASN A 184 -1.69 3.35 1.04
N LEU A 185 -2.35 3.45 2.19
CA LEU A 185 -1.95 2.76 3.41
C LEU A 185 -2.58 1.37 3.53
N VAL A 186 -3.53 1.02 2.66
CA VAL A 186 -4.11 -0.33 2.58
C VAL A 186 -3.24 -1.19 1.66
N SER A 187 -2.70 -2.26 2.21
CA SER A 187 -1.91 -3.26 1.50
C SER A 187 -2.74 -4.10 0.53
N LYS A 188 -2.08 -4.72 -0.47
CA LYS A 188 -2.70 -5.73 -1.35
C LYS A 188 -3.42 -6.84 -0.55
N ALA A 189 -2.87 -7.21 0.61
CA ALA A 189 -3.45 -8.23 1.48
C ALA A 189 -4.79 -7.75 2.09
N GLU A 190 -4.83 -6.54 2.64
CA GLU A 190 -6.06 -5.95 3.18
C GLU A 190 -7.13 -5.76 2.09
N GLN A 191 -6.72 -5.37 0.87
CA GLN A 191 -7.62 -5.32 -0.28
C GLN A 191 -8.21 -6.69 -0.59
N GLY A 192 -7.39 -7.75 -0.56
CA GLY A 192 -7.82 -9.13 -0.77
C GLY A 192 -8.75 -9.67 0.31
N TYR A 193 -8.47 -9.40 1.60
CA TYR A 193 -9.38 -9.78 2.68
C TYR A 193 -10.72 -9.05 2.61
N PHE A 194 -10.71 -7.77 2.22
CA PHE A 194 -11.93 -7.02 1.95
C PHE A 194 -12.70 -7.59 0.76
N LEU A 195 -12.01 -7.87 -0.34
CA LEU A 195 -12.61 -8.49 -1.51
C LEU A 195 -13.15 -9.89 -1.17
N ALA A 196 -12.51 -10.64 -0.29
CA ALA A 196 -12.96 -11.95 0.18
C ALA A 196 -14.12 -11.86 1.19
N GLY A 197 -14.50 -10.67 1.67
CA GLY A 197 -15.54 -10.50 2.69
C GLY A 197 -15.16 -11.06 4.06
N VAL A 198 -13.87 -11.35 4.26
CA VAL A 198 -13.31 -11.92 5.49
C VAL A 198 -13.04 -10.82 6.52
N HIS A 199 -12.69 -9.63 6.05
CA HIS A 199 -12.44 -8.45 6.89
C HIS A 199 -12.96 -7.19 6.23
N ALA A 200 -13.57 -6.29 7.01
CA ALA A 200 -13.88 -4.95 6.56
C ALA A 200 -13.07 -3.94 7.39
N PRO A 201 -12.05 -3.29 6.82
CA PRO A 201 -11.33 -2.26 7.54
C PRO A 201 -12.31 -1.12 7.84
N GLY A 202 -12.42 -0.74 9.12
CA GLY A 202 -13.21 0.41 9.52
C GLY A 202 -14.47 0.17 10.37
N GLN A 203 -14.54 -0.88 11.21
CA GLN A 203 -15.41 -0.76 12.41
C GLN A 203 -14.99 0.44 13.29
N ASP A 204 -13.76 0.93 13.14
CA ASP A 204 -13.22 2.15 13.76
C ASP A 204 -13.33 3.43 12.90
N THR A 205 -14.11 3.43 11.80
CA THR A 205 -14.30 4.66 10.98
C THR A 205 -15.23 5.70 11.62
N VAL A 206 -15.86 5.36 12.74
CA VAL A 206 -16.51 6.36 13.60
C VAL A 206 -15.42 6.97 14.46
N VAL A 207 -14.76 8.00 13.93
CA VAL A 207 -13.95 8.91 14.76
C VAL A 207 -14.90 9.47 15.81
N GLY A 208 -14.58 9.30 17.09
CA GLY A 208 -15.38 9.91 18.15
C GLY A 208 -15.54 11.41 17.86
N GLN A 209 -16.73 11.98 18.09
CA GLN A 209 -17.06 13.36 17.68
C GLN A 209 -16.07 14.44 18.19
N ALA A 210 -15.19 14.11 19.15
CA ALA A 210 -14.23 15.02 19.78
C ALA A 210 -12.73 14.75 19.46
N GLU A 211 -12.38 13.73 18.69
CA GLU A 211 -10.96 13.36 18.47
C GLU A 211 -10.35 14.14 17.29
N THR A 212 -9.27 14.89 17.54
CA THR A 212 -8.44 15.47 16.48
C THR A 212 -7.67 14.36 15.77
N LEU A 213 -7.67 14.37 14.44
CA LEU A 213 -6.95 13.40 13.63
C LEU A 213 -5.52 13.86 13.41
N ASP A 214 -4.57 13.00 13.80
CA ASP A 214 -3.21 13.12 13.30
C ASP A 214 -3.16 12.80 11.78
N VAL A 215 -2.04 13.15 11.15
CA VAL A 215 -1.83 12.98 9.70
C VAL A 215 -1.93 11.51 9.27
N ASN A 216 -1.33 10.60 10.04
CA ASN A 216 -1.29 9.19 9.68
C ASN A 216 -2.69 8.58 9.72
N ARG A 217 -3.48 8.93 10.75
CA ARG A 217 -4.87 8.51 10.90
C ARG A 217 -5.73 9.07 9.77
N PHE A 218 -5.54 10.33 9.40
CA PHE A 218 -6.22 10.92 8.25
C PHE A 218 -5.91 10.18 6.94
N LEU A 219 -4.64 9.94 6.64
CA LEU A 219 -4.20 9.20 5.44
C LEU A 219 -4.73 7.75 5.42
N TYR A 220 -4.74 7.09 6.58
CA TYR A 220 -5.32 5.76 6.72
C TYR A 220 -6.83 5.77 6.45
N LEU A 221 -7.58 6.72 7.03
CA LEU A 221 -9.02 6.84 6.80
C LEU A 221 -9.36 7.15 5.35
N LEU A 222 -8.55 7.95 4.65
CA LEU A 222 -8.67 8.13 3.19
C LEU A 222 -8.52 6.80 2.45
N SER A 223 -7.53 5.98 2.84
CA SER A 223 -7.26 4.67 2.21
C SER A 223 -8.42 3.68 2.46
N VAL A 224 -9.02 3.69 3.66
CA VAL A 224 -10.20 2.87 3.98
C VAL A 224 -11.44 3.34 3.21
N ALA A 225 -11.67 4.65 3.12
CA ALA A 225 -12.76 5.23 2.33
C ALA A 225 -12.60 4.90 0.84
N TRP A 226 -11.37 4.99 0.31
CA TRP A 226 -11.01 4.54 -1.04
C TRP A 226 -11.35 3.05 -1.24
N LEU A 227 -10.91 2.18 -0.33
CA LEU A 227 -11.15 0.73 -0.47
C LEU A 227 -12.65 0.41 -0.45
N THR A 228 -13.36 0.92 0.54
CA THR A 228 -14.77 0.59 0.79
C THR A 228 -15.76 1.31 -0.12
N GLY A 229 -15.30 2.34 -0.85
CA GLY A 229 -16.15 3.20 -1.67
C GLY A 229 -17.06 4.13 -0.86
N LYS A 230 -16.90 4.17 0.47
CA LYS A 230 -17.66 5.06 1.37
C LYS A 230 -17.05 6.45 1.39
N SER A 231 -17.87 7.46 1.64
CA SER A 231 -17.39 8.84 1.85
C SER A 231 -16.77 8.98 3.25
N LEU A 232 -15.62 9.65 3.32
CA LEU A 232 -14.99 10.00 4.59
C LEU A 232 -15.71 11.23 5.18
N THR A 233 -16.37 11.06 6.33
CA THR A 233 -17.03 12.16 7.03
C THR A 233 -16.14 12.67 8.15
N VAL A 234 -15.59 13.88 7.99
CA VAL A 234 -14.71 14.54 8.95
C VAL A 234 -15.08 16.02 9.08
N SER A 235 -14.97 16.57 10.29
CA SER A 235 -15.21 17.98 10.55
C SER A 235 -13.92 18.80 10.50
N ALA A 236 -14.04 20.11 10.30
CA ALA A 236 -12.89 21.02 10.32
C ALA A 236 -12.12 20.97 11.66
N SER A 237 -12.80 20.72 12.79
CA SER A 237 -12.16 20.61 14.10
C SER A 237 -11.31 19.35 14.21
N GLN A 238 -11.71 18.25 13.55
CA GLN A 238 -10.96 17.01 13.50
C GLN A 238 -9.71 17.13 12.62
N LEU A 239 -9.75 17.97 11.59
CA LEU A 239 -8.63 18.15 10.66
C LEU A 239 -7.63 19.24 11.05
N ARG A 240 -7.68 19.79 12.29
CA ARG A 240 -6.83 20.93 12.69
C ARG A 240 -5.34 20.64 12.56
N GLU A 241 -4.89 19.46 12.96
CA GLU A 241 -3.47 19.07 12.84
C GLU A 241 -3.06 18.85 11.38
N VAL A 242 -3.92 18.19 10.60
CA VAL A 242 -3.71 18.01 9.15
C VAL A 242 -3.60 19.36 8.44
N ALA A 243 -4.46 20.32 8.78
CA ALA A 243 -4.45 21.66 8.22
C ALA A 243 -3.15 22.42 8.58
N ALA A 244 -2.71 22.32 9.84
CA ALA A 244 -1.45 22.92 10.28
C ALA A 244 -0.25 22.32 9.52
N LYS A 245 -0.24 20.99 9.33
CA LYS A 245 0.80 20.30 8.55
C LYS A 245 0.80 20.72 7.09
N ALA A 246 -0.38 20.79 6.46
CA ALA A 246 -0.51 21.28 5.09
C ALA A 246 -0.01 22.73 4.96
N GLY A 247 -0.32 23.59 5.93
CA GLY A 247 0.20 24.96 5.97
C GLY A 247 1.72 25.03 6.08
N GLN A 248 2.34 24.21 6.93
CA GLN A 248 3.81 24.10 7.04
C GLN A 248 4.45 23.58 5.75
N ALA A 249 3.76 22.70 5.03
CA ALA A 249 4.20 22.18 3.73
C ALA A 249 3.94 23.15 2.56
N GLY A 250 3.29 24.30 2.78
CA GLY A 250 2.92 25.25 1.72
C GLY A 250 1.68 24.87 0.92
N GLU A 251 0.95 23.85 1.34
CA GLU A 251 -0.20 23.24 0.63
C GLU A 251 -1.56 23.61 1.26
N ALA A 252 -1.66 24.79 1.88
CA ALA A 252 -2.88 25.21 2.58
C ALA A 252 -4.09 25.35 1.64
N GLU A 253 -3.88 25.87 0.44
CA GLU A 253 -4.92 26.01 -0.59
C GLU A 253 -5.40 24.63 -1.07
N LEU A 254 -4.45 23.77 -1.44
CA LEU A 254 -4.69 22.40 -1.87
C LEU A 254 -5.45 21.59 -0.81
N PHE A 255 -5.05 21.72 0.45
CA PHE A 255 -5.77 21.12 1.58
C PHE A 255 -7.19 21.67 1.71
N GLY A 256 -7.38 22.98 1.55
CA GLY A 256 -8.70 23.61 1.60
C GLY A 256 -9.68 23.05 0.57
N ASP A 257 -9.20 22.78 -0.65
CA ASP A 257 -10.00 22.21 -1.72
C ASP A 257 -10.35 20.74 -1.47
N VAL A 258 -9.38 19.93 -1.06
CA VAL A 258 -9.61 18.53 -0.66
C VAL A 258 -10.58 18.44 0.52
N ALA A 259 -10.38 19.25 1.56
CA ALA A 259 -11.24 19.25 2.74
C ALA A 259 -12.69 19.67 2.39
N ARG A 260 -12.87 20.62 1.47
CA ARG A 260 -14.19 21.03 0.97
C ARG A 260 -14.87 19.90 0.21
N ALA A 261 -14.14 19.19 -0.65
CA ALA A 261 -14.68 18.07 -1.42
C ALA A 261 -15.10 16.91 -0.50
N LEU A 262 -14.26 16.58 0.50
CA LEU A 262 -14.59 15.58 1.52
C LEU A 262 -15.82 16.01 2.36
N GLY A 263 -15.87 17.27 2.78
CA GLY A 263 -17.00 17.84 3.53
C GLY A 263 -18.32 17.86 2.74
N ALA A 264 -18.24 17.93 1.40
CA ALA A 264 -19.38 17.77 0.51
C ALA A 264 -19.81 16.31 0.29
N GLY A 265 -19.12 15.35 0.93
CA GLY A 265 -19.40 13.93 0.83
C GLY A 265 -18.88 13.27 -0.46
N GLN A 266 -17.99 13.93 -1.20
CA GLN A 266 -17.43 13.38 -2.43
C GLN A 266 -16.62 12.10 -2.13
N PRO A 267 -16.87 10.98 -2.84
CA PRO A 267 -16.09 9.75 -2.65
C PRO A 267 -14.60 9.97 -2.96
N VAL A 268 -13.72 9.39 -2.14
CA VAL A 268 -12.26 9.55 -2.31
C VAL A 268 -11.78 9.14 -3.71
N ARG A 269 -12.37 8.08 -4.29
CA ARG A 269 -12.05 7.63 -5.65
C ARG A 269 -12.27 8.70 -6.72
N GLN A 270 -13.24 9.61 -6.54
CA GLN A 270 -13.48 10.69 -7.50
C GLN A 270 -12.43 11.80 -7.40
N LEU A 271 -11.75 11.92 -6.27
CA LEU A 271 -10.66 12.88 -6.08
C LEU A 271 -9.36 12.45 -6.77
N LEU A 272 -9.29 11.19 -7.22
CA LEU A 272 -8.11 10.62 -7.87
C LEU A 272 -7.96 11.02 -9.34
N ALA A 273 -9.00 11.58 -9.96
CA ALA A 273 -8.92 12.07 -11.33
C ALA A 273 -7.98 13.28 -11.48
N ALA A 274 -7.69 13.97 -10.37
CA ALA A 274 -6.74 15.08 -10.32
C ALA A 274 -5.48 14.67 -9.53
N ARG A 275 -4.37 15.37 -9.81
CA ARG A 275 -3.11 15.17 -9.08
C ARG A 275 -3.16 15.67 -7.63
N ASP A 276 -4.16 16.49 -7.32
CA ASP A 276 -4.25 17.28 -6.10
C ASP A 276 -4.23 16.45 -4.82
N LEU A 277 -5.02 15.37 -4.77
CA LEU A 277 -5.06 14.53 -3.57
C LEU A 277 -3.71 13.85 -3.31
N GLY A 278 -3.10 13.25 -4.34
CA GLY A 278 -1.80 12.58 -4.22
C GLY A 278 -0.69 13.54 -3.80
N ARG A 279 -0.63 14.73 -4.41
CA ARG A 279 0.32 15.80 -4.07
C ARG A 279 0.17 16.22 -2.61
N LEU A 280 -1.07 16.47 -2.17
CA LEU A 280 -1.35 16.81 -0.77
C LEU A 280 -0.92 15.69 0.18
N GLN A 281 -1.31 14.44 -0.10
CA GLN A 281 -0.98 13.29 0.75
C GLN A 281 0.53 13.17 0.94
N LEU A 282 1.30 13.25 -0.14
CA LEU A 282 2.77 13.13 -0.10
C LEU A 282 3.45 14.36 0.52
N ALA A 283 2.85 15.55 0.40
CA ALA A 283 3.35 16.75 1.07
C ALA A 283 3.23 16.63 2.59
N ILE A 284 2.09 16.17 3.10
CA ILE A 284 1.84 16.06 4.55
C ILE A 284 2.43 14.80 5.20
N ALA A 285 2.70 13.75 4.41
CA ALA A 285 3.24 12.48 4.92
C ALA A 285 4.70 12.54 5.40
N GLY A 286 5.47 13.55 4.98
CA GLY A 286 6.87 13.74 5.41
C GLY A 286 7.00 14.53 6.72
N ARG A 287 8.14 14.39 7.42
CA ARG A 287 8.45 15.15 8.65
C ARG A 287 8.45 16.66 8.45
#